data_AF-A0A7W7RUN2-F1
#
_entry.id   AF-A0A7W7RUN2-F1
#
_cell.length_a   1.000
_cell.length_b   1.000
_cell.length_c   1.000
_cell.angle_alpha   90.00
_cell.angle_beta   90.00
_cell.angle_gamma   90.00
#
_symmetry.space_group_name_H-M   'P 1'
#
loop_
_entity.id
_entity.type
_entity.pdbx_description
1 polymer ?
#
loop_
_entity_poly.entity_id
_entity_poly.type
_entity_poly.pdbx_seq_one_letter_code
_entity_poly.pdbx_strand_id
1 'polypeptide(L)'
;MPTPRFFPMLRVALALQTAALLIQAITAGLLLSTPGGRAMHSISSAAVVATALLYLVAAILVRRPGGGLPRMIVPAVAMVVFVLVQAMLGVAHMKALHVPLGVLMFGGSVMQLVRVWSRPQPVVAVTT
;
A
#
# COMPACT_ATOMS: atom_id res chain seq x y z
N MET A 1 12.79 -18.43 -14.86
CA MET A 1 13.16 -18.32 -13.42
C MET A 1 11.92 -18.51 -12.56
N PRO A 2 11.94 -19.35 -11.51
CA PRO A 2 10.78 -19.55 -10.66
C PRO A 2 10.33 -18.24 -10.00
N THR A 3 9.03 -17.95 -10.01
CA THR A 3 8.44 -16.87 -9.21
C THR A 3 8.69 -17.14 -7.72
N PRO A 4 9.14 -16.14 -6.92
CA PRO A 4 9.32 -16.32 -5.48
C PRO A 4 8.02 -16.82 -4.83
N ARG A 5 8.12 -17.78 -3.90
CA ARG A 5 6.96 -18.41 -3.23
C ARG A 5 6.00 -17.40 -2.59
N PHE A 6 6.50 -16.24 -2.15
CA PHE A 6 5.73 -15.17 -1.50
C PHE A 6 5.22 -14.08 -2.45
N PHE A 7 5.46 -14.19 -3.75
CA PHE A 7 5.03 -13.18 -4.72
C PHE A 7 3.50 -13.00 -4.81
N PRO A 8 2.66 -14.05 -4.68
CA PRO A 8 1.21 -13.88 -4.56
C PRO A 8 0.81 -13.10 -3.30
N MET A 9 1.47 -13.35 -2.17
CA MET A 9 1.23 -12.61 -0.92
C MET A 9 1.49 -11.12 -1.09
N LEU A 10 2.57 -10.74 -1.80
CA LEU A 10 2.87 -9.35 -2.15
C LEU A 10 1.76 -8.70 -2.98
N ARG A 11 1.20 -9.43 -3.96
CA ARG A 11 0.08 -8.94 -4.79
C ARG A 11 -1.16 -8.68 -3.95
N VAL A 12 -1.52 -9.63 -3.08
CA VAL A 12 -2.68 -9.50 -2.19
C VAL A 12 -2.48 -8.34 -1.21
N ALA A 13 -1.32 -8.25 -0.57
CA ALA A 13 -1.01 -7.18 0.36
C ALA A 13 -1.08 -5.78 -0.29
N LEU A 14 -0.55 -5.63 -1.52
CA LEU A 14 -0.66 -4.39 -2.29
C LEU A 14 -2.10 -4.06 -2.69
N ALA A 15 -2.89 -5.06 -3.08
CA ALA A 15 -4.30 -4.85 -3.41
C ALA A 15 -5.08 -4.39 -2.17
N LEU A 16 -4.86 -5.03 -1.03
CA LEU A 16 -5.45 -4.64 0.25
C LEU A 16 -5.03 -3.24 0.68
N GLN A 17 -3.75 -2.89 0.58
CA GLN A 17 -3.25 -1.54 0.86
C GLN A 17 -3.93 -0.49 -0.05
N THR A 18 -4.06 -0.79 -1.34
CA THR A 18 -4.69 0.12 -2.31
C THR A 18 -6.16 0.31 -2.01
N ALA A 19 -6.87 -0.78 -1.69
CA ALA A 19 -8.27 -0.73 -1.28
C ALA A 19 -8.45 0.03 0.03
N ALA A 20 -7.59 -0.20 1.03
CA ALA A 20 -7.64 0.51 2.31
C ALA A 20 -7.44 2.03 2.12
N LEU A 21 -6.51 2.45 1.26
CA LEU A 21 -6.30 3.87 0.93
C LEU A 21 -7.50 4.48 0.19
N LEU A 22 -8.14 3.74 -0.73
CA LEU A 22 -9.37 4.19 -1.38
C LEU A 22 -10.50 4.36 -0.38
N ILE A 23 -10.71 3.37 0.49
CA ILE A 23 -11.72 3.43 1.56
C ILE A 23 -11.43 4.60 2.49
N GLN A 24 -10.17 4.82 2.86
CA GLN A 24 -9.75 5.96 3.70
C GLN A 24 -10.08 7.32 3.05
N ALA A 25 -9.93 7.44 1.72
CA ALA A 25 -10.29 8.65 0.99
C ALA A 25 -11.81 8.86 0.97
N ILE A 26 -12.60 7.78 0.77
CA ILE A 26 -14.07 7.83 0.86
C ILE A 26 -14.51 8.24 2.27
N THR A 27 -13.95 7.64 3.31
CA THR A 27 -14.30 7.97 4.70
C THR A 27 -13.80 9.35 5.11
N ALA A 28 -12.73 9.88 4.50
CA ALA A 28 -12.33 11.28 4.67
C ALA A 28 -13.39 12.24 4.11
N GLY A 29 -13.97 11.92 2.94
CA GLY A 29 -15.12 12.64 2.40
C GLY A 29 -16.32 12.58 3.35
N LEU A 30 -16.64 11.39 3.87
CA LEU A 30 -17.73 11.23 4.84
C LEU A 30 -17.48 11.98 6.15
N LEU A 31 -16.24 12.02 6.64
CA LEU A 31 -15.83 12.81 7.81
C LEU A 31 -16.15 14.30 7.64
N LEU A 32 -16.06 14.81 6.41
CA LEU A 32 -16.34 16.22 6.12
C LEU A 32 -17.83 16.50 5.86
N SER A 33 -18.61 15.48 5.47
CA SER A 33 -19.97 15.65 4.98
C SER A 33 -21.06 15.05 5.87
N THR A 34 -20.71 14.21 6.85
CA THR A 34 -21.68 13.46 7.66
C THR A 34 -21.31 13.40 9.15
N PRO A 35 -22.29 13.39 10.09
CA PRO A 35 -22.02 13.28 11.52
C PRO A 35 -21.27 12.00 11.94
N GLY A 36 -21.52 10.88 11.27
CA GLY A 36 -20.91 9.57 11.56
C GLY A 36 -19.53 9.34 10.90
N GLY A 37 -19.09 10.24 10.03
CA GLY A 37 -17.90 10.03 9.21
C GLY A 37 -16.60 9.90 10.00
N ARG A 38 -16.52 10.50 11.21
CA ARG A 38 -15.31 10.43 12.05
C ARG A 38 -15.00 9.02 12.54
N ALA A 39 -16.03 8.27 12.97
CA ALA A 39 -15.83 6.90 13.43
C ALA A 39 -15.36 6.01 12.28
N MET A 40 -16.02 6.11 11.12
CA MET A 40 -15.65 5.38 9.90
C MET A 40 -14.21 5.69 9.48
N HIS A 41 -13.81 6.96 9.48
CA HIS A 41 -12.46 7.38 9.12
C HIS A 41 -11.41 6.87 10.11
N SER A 42 -11.72 6.86 11.41
CA SER A 42 -10.83 6.30 12.43
C SER A 42 -10.61 4.79 12.23
N ILE A 43 -11.68 4.04 11.94
CA ILE A 43 -11.61 2.60 11.70
C ILE A 43 -10.79 2.30 10.43
N SER A 44 -11.05 3.00 9.33
CA SER A 44 -10.30 2.82 8.10
C SER A 44 -8.82 3.22 8.24
N SER A 45 -8.50 4.15 9.16
CA SER A 45 -7.11 4.51 9.46
C SER A 45 -6.33 3.32 10.02
N ALA A 46 -6.95 2.54 10.92
CA ALA A 46 -6.35 1.31 11.44
C ALA A 46 -6.15 0.27 10.34
N ALA A 47 -7.10 0.15 9.40
CA ALA A 47 -6.96 -0.73 8.24
C ALA A 47 -5.78 -0.32 7.33
N VAL A 48 -5.56 0.98 7.09
CA VAL A 48 -4.41 1.49 6.34
C VAL A 48 -3.09 1.13 7.02
N VAL A 49 -3.00 1.26 8.36
CA VAL A 49 -1.80 0.87 9.11
C VAL A 49 -1.55 -0.64 8.97
N ALA A 50 -2.57 -1.46 9.23
CA ALA A 50 -2.46 -2.92 9.19
C ALA A 50 -2.04 -3.42 7.79
N THR A 51 -2.65 -2.89 6.75
CA THR A 51 -2.34 -3.28 5.36
C THR A 51 -0.98 -2.78 4.90
N ALA A 52 -0.49 -1.63 5.40
CA ALA A 52 0.84 -1.13 5.08
C ALA A 52 1.93 -2.00 5.72
N LEU A 53 1.73 -2.45 6.96
CA LEU A 53 2.61 -3.40 7.62
C LEU A 53 2.60 -4.76 6.92
N LEU A 54 1.43 -5.25 6.52
CA LEU A 54 1.32 -6.48 5.73
C LEU A 54 2.07 -6.37 4.40
N TYR A 55 1.96 -5.23 3.71
CA TYR A 55 2.71 -4.95 2.50
C TYR A 55 4.22 -4.97 2.74
N LEU A 56 4.70 -4.36 3.82
CA LEU A 56 6.11 -4.40 4.21
C LEU A 56 6.59 -5.83 4.49
N VAL A 57 5.85 -6.60 5.28
CA VAL A 57 6.19 -8.01 5.57
C VAL A 57 6.25 -8.81 4.26
N ALA A 58 5.26 -8.69 3.39
CA ALA A 58 5.26 -9.40 2.11
C ALA A 58 6.44 -8.99 1.21
N ALA A 59 6.80 -7.70 1.19
CA ALA A 59 7.96 -7.20 0.45
C ALA A 59 9.29 -7.75 1.01
N ILE A 60 9.41 -7.89 2.33
CA ILE A 60 10.56 -8.51 2.99
C ILE A 60 10.63 -10.00 2.64
N LEU A 61 9.52 -10.73 2.66
CA LEU A 61 9.48 -12.17 2.36
C LEU A 61 9.80 -12.50 0.90
N VAL A 62 9.50 -11.58 -0.04
CA VAL A 62 9.85 -11.74 -1.46
C VAL A 62 11.35 -11.47 -1.72
N ARG A 63 12.04 -10.77 -0.82
CA ARG A 63 13.48 -10.46 -0.99
C ARG A 63 14.29 -11.76 -1.04
N ARG A 64 15.22 -11.90 -2.00
CA ARG A 64 16.14 -13.04 -2.04
C ARG A 64 17.20 -12.88 -0.94
N PRO A 65 17.46 -13.88 -0.08
CA PRO A 65 18.66 -13.90 0.76
C PRO A 65 19.88 -13.86 -0.18
N GLY A 66 20.71 -12.82 -0.12
CA GLY A 66 21.89 -12.65 -1.00
C GLY A 66 21.88 -11.45 -1.96
N GLY A 67 21.00 -10.46 -1.78
CA GLY A 67 21.13 -9.14 -2.46
C GLY A 67 20.22 -8.90 -3.68
N GLY A 68 19.25 -9.77 -3.93
CA GLY A 68 18.31 -9.62 -5.06
C GLY A 68 17.20 -8.56 -4.83
N LEU A 69 17.25 -7.52 -5.67
CA LEU A 69 16.28 -6.44 -5.97
C LEU A 69 15.66 -5.66 -4.77
N PRO A 70 16.40 -4.70 -4.17
CA PRO A 70 15.87 -3.74 -3.17
C PRO A 70 14.63 -2.94 -3.61
N ARG A 71 14.29 -2.97 -4.91
CA ARG A 71 13.20 -2.20 -5.54
C ARG A 71 11.81 -2.44 -4.96
N MET A 72 11.56 -3.55 -4.27
CA MET A 72 10.23 -3.85 -3.68
C MET A 72 10.10 -3.42 -2.20
N ILE A 73 11.19 -3.40 -1.45
CA ILE A 73 11.17 -3.02 -0.02
C ILE A 73 11.06 -1.50 0.11
N VAL A 74 11.79 -0.74 -0.71
CA VAL A 74 11.78 0.73 -0.68
C VAL A 74 10.36 1.32 -0.72
N PRO A 75 9.48 0.97 -1.68
CA PRO A 75 8.12 1.50 -1.68
C PRO A 75 7.27 1.06 -0.50
N ALA A 76 7.51 -0.13 0.08
CA ALA A 76 6.80 -0.59 1.26
C ALA A 76 7.22 0.17 2.52
N VAL A 77 8.52 0.41 2.68
CA VAL A 77 9.06 1.26 3.77
C VAL A 77 8.54 2.68 3.62
N ALA A 78 8.61 3.26 2.42
CA ALA A 78 8.09 4.60 2.16
C ALA A 78 6.59 4.70 2.48
N MET A 79 5.80 3.68 2.14
CA MET A 79 4.38 3.63 2.49
C MET A 79 4.17 3.67 4.00
N VAL A 80 4.90 2.86 4.78
CA VAL A 80 4.79 2.86 6.26
C VAL A 80 5.18 4.23 6.82
N VAL A 81 6.27 4.82 6.36
CA VAL A 81 6.68 6.17 6.78
C VAL A 81 5.60 7.20 6.48
N PHE A 82 5.03 7.19 5.27
CA PHE A 82 3.96 8.11 4.91
C PHE A 82 2.68 7.87 5.72
N VAL A 83 2.34 6.63 6.09
CA VAL A 83 1.22 6.35 7.00
C VAL A 83 1.43 7.00 8.37
N LEU A 84 2.65 6.95 8.91
CA LEU A 84 2.96 7.60 10.19
C LEU A 84 2.87 9.12 10.08
N VAL A 85 3.44 9.70 9.01
CA VAL A 85 3.32 11.14 8.73
C VAL A 85 1.85 11.53 8.57
N GLN A 86 1.04 10.71 7.91
CA GLN A 86 -0.39 10.95 7.77
C GLN A 86 -1.13 10.99 9.10
N ALA A 87 -0.81 10.06 10.00
CA ALA A 87 -1.39 10.05 11.34
C ALA A 87 -1.05 11.35 12.10
N MET A 88 0.20 11.80 12.04
CA MET A 88 0.64 13.06 12.65
C MET A 88 -0.10 14.26 12.05
N LEU A 89 -0.17 14.37 10.71
CA LEU A 89 -0.87 15.46 10.02
C LEU A 89 -2.38 15.45 10.31
N GLY A 90 -2.99 14.27 10.43
CA GLY A 90 -4.40 14.09 10.73
C GLY A 90 -4.75 14.56 12.15
N VAL A 91 -3.94 14.18 13.13
CA VAL A 91 -4.05 14.64 14.53
C VAL A 91 -3.80 16.15 14.63
N ALA A 92 -2.83 16.67 13.88
CA ALA A 92 -2.53 18.11 13.82
C ALA A 92 -3.53 18.93 12.98
N HIS A 93 -4.57 18.29 12.41
CA HIS A 93 -5.58 18.93 11.58
C HIS A 93 -5.04 19.70 10.35
N MET A 94 -3.86 19.33 9.85
CA MET A 94 -3.19 19.96 8.71
C MET A 94 -3.74 19.43 7.37
N LYS A 95 -5.04 19.64 7.12
CA LYS A 95 -5.76 19.07 5.95
C LYS A 95 -5.12 19.41 4.61
N ALA A 96 -4.55 20.61 4.48
CA ALA A 96 -3.87 21.08 3.27
C ALA A 96 -2.65 20.21 2.89
N LEU A 97 -2.02 19.53 3.85
CA LEU A 97 -0.93 18.59 3.60
C LEU A 97 -1.41 17.13 3.67
N HIS A 98 -2.28 16.83 4.63
CA HIS A 98 -2.84 15.50 4.85
C HIS A 98 -3.56 14.96 3.59
N VAL A 99 -4.44 15.76 2.98
CA VAL A 99 -5.24 15.30 1.83
C VAL A 99 -4.37 15.03 0.60
N PRO A 100 -3.51 15.96 0.13
CA PRO A 100 -2.66 15.70 -1.02
C PRO A 100 -1.70 14.53 -0.82
N LEU A 101 -1.12 14.38 0.38
CA LEU A 101 -0.26 13.24 0.70
C LEU A 101 -1.05 11.91 0.61
N GLY A 102 -2.33 11.91 0.97
CA GLY A 102 -3.17 10.72 0.95
C GLY A 102 -3.47 10.28 -0.48
N VAL A 103 -3.76 11.27 -1.34
CA VAL A 103 -3.91 11.06 -2.80
C VAL A 103 -2.61 10.54 -3.42
N LEU A 104 -1.46 11.11 -3.04
CA LEU A 104 -0.15 10.66 -3.50
C LEU A 104 0.13 9.20 -3.09
N MET A 105 -0.17 8.84 -1.85
CA MET A 105 -0.04 7.46 -1.37
C MET A 105 -0.95 6.50 -2.16
N PHE A 106 -2.22 6.89 -2.39
CA PHE A 106 -3.14 6.08 -3.19
C PHE A 106 -2.63 5.88 -4.62
N GLY A 107 -2.27 6.96 -5.32
CA GLY A 107 -1.71 6.89 -6.67
C GLY A 107 -0.42 6.08 -6.74
N GLY A 108 0.47 6.24 -5.75
CA GLY A 108 1.69 5.44 -5.62
C GLY A 108 1.40 3.95 -5.43
N SER A 109 0.39 3.62 -4.62
CA SER A 109 -0.06 2.23 -4.40
C SER A 109 -0.64 1.61 -5.67
N VAL A 110 -1.50 2.34 -6.40
CA VAL A 110 -2.04 1.90 -7.71
C VAL A 110 -0.90 1.68 -8.71
N MET A 111 0.05 2.62 -8.81
CA MET A 111 1.21 2.47 -9.69
C MET A 111 2.02 1.21 -9.37
N GLN A 112 2.23 0.90 -8.09
CA GLN A 112 2.93 -0.33 -7.71
C GLN A 112 2.11 -1.59 -7.97
N LEU A 113 0.79 -1.53 -7.73
CA LEU A 113 -0.12 -2.63 -8.03
C LEU A 113 -0.06 -2.99 -9.52
N VAL A 114 -0.17 -2.00 -10.41
CA VAL A 114 0.01 -2.16 -11.86
C VAL A 114 1.38 -2.73 -12.18
N ARG A 115 2.47 -2.16 -11.64
CA ARG A 115 3.84 -2.64 -11.89
C ARG A 115 4.07 -4.09 -11.47
N VAL A 116 3.39 -4.60 -10.45
CA VAL A 116 3.54 -5.97 -9.94
C VAL A 116 2.65 -6.96 -10.72
N TRP A 117 1.50 -6.51 -11.21
CA TRP A 117 0.59 -7.31 -12.03
C TRP A 117 1.02 -7.38 -13.50
N SER A 118 1.57 -6.31 -14.06
CA SER A 118 2.01 -6.24 -15.46
C SER A 118 3.37 -6.88 -15.74
N ARG A 119 4.02 -7.51 -14.75
CA ARG A 119 5.29 -8.21 -15.00
C ARG A 119 5.02 -9.46 -15.85
N PRO A 120 5.67 -9.62 -17.02
CA PRO A 120 5.52 -10.82 -17.83
C PRO A 120 5.85 -12.07 -17.01
N GLN A 121 4.99 -13.09 -17.09
CA GLN A 121 5.34 -14.43 -16.63
C GLN A 121 6.45 -14.94 -17.57
N PRO A 122 7.57 -15.49 -17.05
CA PRO A 122 8.56 -16.11 -17.92
C PRO A 122 7.87 -17.26 -18.64
N VAL A 123 7.67 -17.11 -19.96
CA VAL A 123 7.24 -18.20 -20.83
C VAL A 123 8.28 -19.31 -20.65
N VAL A 124 7.85 -20.43 -20.09
CA VAL A 124 8.68 -21.63 -20.05
C VAL A 124 8.80 -22.07 -21.49
N ALA A 125 9.95 -21.81 -22.12
CA ALA A 125 10.27 -22.40 -23.40
C ALA A 125 10.28 -23.92 -23.19
N VAL A 126 9.23 -24.58 -23.66
CA VAL A 126 9.18 -26.04 -23.77
C VAL A 126 10.16 -26.38 -24.89
N THR A 127 11.41 -26.66 -24.52
CA THR A 127 12.34 -27.32 -25.42
C THR A 127 11.91 -28.78 -25.57
N THR A 128 11.38 -29.07 -26.76
CA THR A 128 11.25 -30.40 -27.38
C THR A 128 12.56 -31.17 -27.41
#